data_AF-A0A357IBL0-F1
#
_entry.id   AF-A0A357IBL0-F1
#
_cell.length_a   1.000
_cell.length_b   1.000
_cell.length_c   1.000
_cell.angle_alpha   90.00
_cell.angle_beta   90.00
_cell.angle_gamma   90.00
#
_symmetry.space_group_name_H-M   'P 1'
#
loop_
_entity.id
_entity.type
_entity.pdbx_description
1 polymer ?
#
loop_
_entity_poly.entity_id
_entity_poly.type
_entity_poly.pdbx_seq_one_letter_code
_entity_poly.pdbx_strand_id
1 'polypeptide(L)'
;MKALCPNCNTTLDLSALAEDACSRAVFALIAQQPAVVQAQLIPYLGLFKPRLQGLRWSRAQHLLQTLVDATADTSANRLAAALSETVNQFAETRRHDSWKPLNSHNYLLRVIESTP
;
A
#
# COMPACT_ATOMS: atom_id res chain seq x y z
N MET A 1 -12.71 17.58 -10.46
CA MET A 1 -11.78 18.70 -10.15
C MET A 1 -10.37 18.24 -10.47
N LYS A 2 -9.48 19.11 -10.97
CA LYS A 2 -8.10 18.71 -11.33
C LYS A 2 -7.17 18.85 -10.14
N ALA A 3 -6.38 17.82 -9.87
CA ALA A 3 -5.27 17.84 -8.91
C ALA A 3 -3.94 17.66 -9.65
N LEU A 4 -2.86 18.22 -9.10
CA LEU A 4 -1.51 18.03 -9.63
C LEU A 4 -0.72 17.12 -8.70
N CYS A 5 -0.04 16.12 -9.27
CA CYS A 5 0.92 15.32 -8.51
C CYS A 5 2.05 16.23 -8.03
N PRO A 6 2.32 16.33 -6.71
CA PRO A 6 3.36 17.23 -6.19
C PRO A 6 4.78 16.80 -6.58
N ASN A 7 4.96 15.57 -7.07
CA ASN A 7 6.27 15.04 -7.45
C ASN A 7 6.60 15.23 -8.94
N CYS A 8 5.60 15.13 -9.83
CA CYS A 8 5.84 15.13 -11.28
C CYS A 8 4.88 16.01 -12.09
N ASN A 9 4.02 16.79 -11.42
CA ASN A 9 3.04 17.71 -12.01
C ASN A 9 2.03 17.06 -12.97
N THR A 10 1.93 15.73 -12.99
CA THR A 10 0.89 15.02 -13.74
C THR A 10 -0.48 15.42 -13.22
N THR A 11 -1.39 15.75 -14.15
CA THR A 11 -2.78 16.09 -13.82
C THR A 11 -3.59 14.83 -13.56
N LEU A 12 -4.34 14.83 -12.46
CA LEU A 12 -5.29 13.80 -12.08
C LEU A 12 -6.70 14.41 -12.02
N ASP A 13 -7.69 13.77 -12.65
CA ASP A 13 -9.09 14.13 -12.41
C ASP A 13 -9.55 13.49 -11.10
N LEU A 14 -9.64 14.31 -10.06
CA LEU A 14 -10.04 13.86 -8.73
C LEU A 14 -11.53 13.51 -8.67
N SER A 15 -12.37 14.05 -9.56
CA SER A 15 -13.79 13.66 -9.62
C SER A 15 -13.91 12.23 -10.11
N ALA A 16 -13.21 11.91 -11.21
CA ALA A 16 -13.15 10.54 -11.71
C ALA A 16 -12.56 9.57 -10.67
N LEU A 17 -11.54 10.00 -9.90
CA LEU A 17 -11.01 9.20 -8.81
C LEU A 17 -12.05 8.95 -7.72
N ALA A 18 -12.82 9.97 -7.32
CA ALA A 18 -13.85 9.82 -6.28
C ALA A 18 -15.06 8.99 -6.76
N GLU A 19 -15.34 8.97 -8.06
CA GLU A 19 -16.44 8.23 -8.67
C GLU A 19 -16.11 6.76 -8.97
N ASP A 20 -14.82 6.38 -9.02
CA ASP A 20 -14.41 4.98 -9.10
C ASP A 20 -14.74 4.20 -7.82
N ALA A 21 -15.37 3.03 -7.97
CA ALA A 21 -15.81 2.25 -6.82
C ALA A 21 -14.64 1.61 -6.05
N CYS A 22 -13.60 1.16 -6.77
CA CYS A 22 -12.46 0.49 -6.16
C CYS A 22 -11.59 1.47 -5.38
N SER A 23 -11.33 2.66 -5.94
CA SER A 23 -10.58 3.72 -5.26
C SER A 23 -11.27 4.15 -3.96
N ARG A 24 -12.60 4.36 -3.97
CA ARG A 24 -13.38 4.69 -2.77
C ARG A 24 -13.25 3.62 -1.72
N ALA A 25 -13.39 2.35 -2.10
CA ALA A 25 -13.24 1.22 -1.18
C ALA A 25 -11.82 1.19 -0.57
N VAL A 26 -10.77 1.41 -1.37
CA VAL A 26 -9.39 1.49 -0.88
C VAL A 26 -9.23 2.62 0.15
N PHE A 27 -9.67 3.84 -0.17
CA PHE A 27 -9.54 4.97 0.76
C PHE A 27 -10.38 4.78 2.04
N ALA A 28 -11.58 4.20 1.92
CA ALA A 28 -12.41 3.87 3.08
C ALA A 28 -11.74 2.82 3.98
N LEU A 29 -11.16 1.76 3.40
CA LEU A 29 -10.41 0.74 4.15
C LEU A 29 -9.20 1.33 4.87
N ILE A 30 -8.44 2.22 4.21
CA ILE A 30 -7.31 2.92 4.84
C ILE A 30 -7.84 3.77 6.01
N ALA A 31 -8.89 4.56 5.81
CA ALA A 31 -9.42 5.46 6.84
C ALA A 31 -9.93 4.73 8.11
N GLN A 32 -10.33 3.47 7.98
CA GLN A 32 -10.78 2.64 9.11
C GLN A 32 -9.61 2.10 9.96
N GLN A 33 -8.37 2.14 9.47
CA GLN A 33 -7.23 1.64 10.22
C GLN A 33 -6.76 2.61 11.30
N PRO A 34 -6.06 2.14 12.35
CA PRO A 34 -5.38 3.03 13.29
C PRO A 34 -4.35 3.92 12.60
N ALA A 35 -4.20 5.17 13.04
CA ALA A 35 -3.34 6.18 12.39
C ALA A 35 -1.89 5.70 12.15
N VAL A 36 -1.33 4.92 13.09
CA VAL A 36 0.02 4.33 12.97
C VAL A 36 0.14 3.36 11.80
N VAL A 37 -0.93 2.64 11.46
CA VAL A 37 -1.00 1.72 10.31
C VAL A 37 -1.26 2.49 9.03
N GLN A 38 -2.17 3.48 9.05
CA GLN A 38 -2.56 4.29 7.89
C GLN A 38 -1.34 4.86 7.15
N ALA A 39 -0.39 5.44 7.90
CA ALA A 39 0.81 6.05 7.35
C ALA A 39 1.69 5.08 6.52
N GLN A 40 1.61 3.78 6.81
CA GLN A 40 2.43 2.76 6.17
C GLN A 40 1.75 2.06 4.98
N LEU A 41 0.42 2.16 4.86
CA LEU A 41 -0.34 1.42 3.85
C LEU A 41 -0.04 1.88 2.41
N ILE A 42 0.04 3.19 2.16
CA ILE A 42 0.33 3.71 0.81
C ILE A 42 1.76 3.33 0.35
N PRO A 43 2.82 3.55 1.15
CA PRO A 43 4.16 3.06 0.81
C PRO A 43 4.22 1.54 0.57
N TYR A 44 3.53 0.76 1.40
CA TYR A 44 3.46 -0.68 1.30
C TYR A 44 2.75 -1.16 0.02
N LEU A 45 1.59 -0.59 -0.34
CA LEU A 45 0.92 -0.88 -1.61
C LEU A 45 1.83 -0.56 -2.81
N GLY A 46 2.70 0.43 -2.67
CA GLY A 46 3.72 0.77 -3.66
C GLY A 46 4.67 -0.39 -4.00
N LEU A 47 4.86 -1.36 -3.10
CA LEU A 47 5.69 -2.55 -3.32
C LEU A 47 5.07 -3.53 -4.34
N PHE A 48 3.77 -3.42 -4.62
CA PHE A 48 3.06 -4.30 -5.56
C PHE A 48 2.93 -3.73 -6.97
N LYS A 49 3.46 -2.53 -7.21
CA LYS A 49 3.37 -1.83 -8.50
C LYS A 49 4.65 -2.02 -9.33
N PRO A 50 4.57 -2.32 -10.64
CA PRO A 50 5.69 -2.26 -11.57
C PRO A 50 6.27 -0.85 -11.72
N ARG A 51 7.55 -0.72 -12.10
CA ARG A 51 8.22 0.59 -12.21
C ARG A 51 7.46 1.58 -13.10
N LEU A 52 7.08 1.13 -14.30
CA LEU A 52 6.47 1.97 -15.33
C LEU A 52 4.94 2.09 -15.24
N GLN A 53 4.26 1.16 -14.58
CA GLN A 53 2.80 1.11 -14.55
C GLN A 53 2.25 1.51 -13.18
N GLY A 54 1.05 2.12 -13.18
CA GLY A 54 0.29 2.35 -11.96
C GLY A 54 -0.27 1.04 -11.39
N LEU A 55 -0.49 0.99 -10.08
CA LEU A 55 -1.26 -0.09 -9.48
C LEU A 55 -2.74 0.15 -9.82
N ARG A 56 -3.39 -0.82 -10.47
CA ARG A 56 -4.84 -0.74 -10.75
C ARG A 56 -5.62 -0.71 -9.43
N TRP A 57 -6.66 0.14 -9.33
CA TRP A 57 -7.46 0.28 -8.10
C TRP A 57 -8.13 -1.02 -7.67
N SER A 58 -8.64 -1.83 -8.60
CA SER A 58 -9.20 -3.16 -8.27
C SER A 58 -8.17 -4.10 -7.64
N ARG A 59 -6.91 -4.07 -8.13
CA ARG A 59 -5.81 -4.82 -7.54
C ARG A 59 -5.43 -4.27 -6.17
N ALA A 60 -5.38 -2.94 -6.01
CA ALA A 60 -5.11 -2.30 -4.73
C ALA A 60 -6.17 -2.66 -3.67
N GLN A 61 -7.44 -2.66 -4.05
CA GLN A 61 -8.55 -3.07 -3.19
C GLN A 61 -8.41 -4.52 -2.74
N HIS A 62 -8.16 -5.44 -3.67
CA HIS A 62 -7.96 -6.85 -3.34
C HIS A 62 -6.78 -7.05 -2.37
N LEU A 63 -5.64 -6.42 -2.65
CA LEU A 63 -4.47 -6.48 -1.76
C LEU A 63 -4.78 -5.94 -0.37
N LEU A 64 -5.47 -4.80 -0.27
CA LEU A 64 -5.77 -4.20 1.01
C LEU A 64 -6.78 -5.03 1.82
N GLN A 65 -7.81 -5.59 1.17
CA GLN A 65 -8.76 -6.48 1.83
C GLN A 65 -8.06 -7.75 2.35
N THR A 66 -7.24 -8.38 1.50
CA THR A 66 -6.48 -9.58 1.89
C THR A 66 -5.53 -9.29 3.06
N LEU A 67 -4.91 -8.11 3.06
CA LEU A 67 -4.05 -7.68 4.16
C LEU A 67 -4.85 -7.53 5.46
N VAL A 68 -5.97 -6.79 5.43
CA VAL A 68 -6.82 -6.57 6.62
C VAL A 68 -7.29 -7.90 7.20
N ASP A 69 -7.78 -8.81 6.35
CA ASP A 69 -8.25 -10.12 6.78
C ASP A 69 -7.11 -10.95 7.40
N ALA A 70 -5.92 -10.94 6.80
CA ALA A 70 -4.77 -11.69 7.29
C ALA A 70 -4.13 -11.11 8.56
N THR A 71 -4.42 -9.85 8.91
CA THR A 71 -3.83 -9.17 10.06
C THR A 71 -4.87 -8.76 11.11
N ALA A 72 -6.08 -9.31 11.06
CA ALA A 72 -7.18 -8.95 11.96
C ALA A 72 -6.81 -9.11 13.46
N ASP A 73 -6.02 -10.13 13.79
CA ASP A 73 -5.58 -10.42 15.17
C ASP A 73 -4.25 -9.76 15.56
N THR A 74 -3.63 -9.01 14.64
CA THR A 74 -2.33 -8.36 14.87
C THR A 74 -2.55 -6.99 15.51
N SER A 75 -1.82 -6.70 16.59
CA SER A 75 -1.89 -5.37 17.22
C SER A 75 -1.46 -4.26 16.24
N ALA A 76 -2.10 -3.10 16.32
CA ALA A 76 -1.85 -1.98 15.42
C ALA A 76 -0.38 -1.54 15.39
N ASN A 77 0.28 -1.51 16.55
CA ASN A 77 1.68 -1.12 16.66
C ASN A 77 2.61 -2.15 16.03
N ARG A 78 2.34 -3.45 16.23
CA ARG A 78 3.12 -4.53 15.62
C ARG A 78 2.97 -4.53 14.10
N LEU A 79 1.74 -4.36 13.60
CA LEU A 79 1.47 -4.24 12.18
C LEU A 79 2.17 -3.03 11.56
N ALA A 80 2.09 -1.86 12.21
CA ALA A 80 2.75 -0.64 11.73
C ALA A 80 4.28 -0.80 11.69
N ALA A 81 4.88 -1.42 12.71
CA ALA A 81 6.31 -1.71 12.75
C ALA A 81 6.72 -2.67 11.61
N ALA A 82 6.00 -3.77 11.42
CA ALA A 82 6.29 -4.75 10.37
C ALA A 82 6.11 -4.16 8.94
N LEU A 83 5.09 -3.33 8.72
CA LEU A 83 4.89 -2.62 7.45
C LEU A 83 6.04 -1.67 7.16
N SER A 84 6.44 -0.87 8.15
CA SER A 84 7.57 0.07 8.05
C SER A 84 8.87 -0.66 7.75
N GLU A 85 9.17 -1.73 8.49
CA GLU A 85 10.35 -2.57 8.26
C GLU A 85 10.36 -3.16 6.85
N THR A 86 9.23 -3.73 6.41
CA THR A 86 9.10 -4.29 5.07
C THR A 86 9.36 -3.23 4.00
N VAL A 87 8.79 -2.03 4.12
CA VAL A 87 9.01 -0.93 3.17
C VAL A 87 10.47 -0.50 3.14
N ASN A 88 11.10 -0.35 4.30
CA ASN A 88 12.50 0.06 4.40
C ASN A 88 13.44 -0.98 3.79
N GLN A 89 13.17 -2.26 3.99
CA GLN A 89 13.98 -3.33 3.43
C GLN A 89 13.98 -3.37 1.90
N PHE A 90 12.87 -2.98 1.27
CA PHE A 90 12.78 -2.88 -0.18
C PHE A 90 13.11 -1.50 -0.75
N ALA A 91 13.42 -0.50 0.10
CA ALA A 91 13.65 0.87 -0.34
C ALA A 91 14.83 0.98 -1.34
N GLU A 92 15.95 0.31 -1.05
CA GLU A 92 17.12 0.33 -1.92
C GLU A 92 16.92 -0.55 -3.16
N THR A 93 16.35 -1.75 -3.00
CA THR A 93 16.12 -2.66 -4.12
C THR A 93 15.21 -2.07 -5.20
N ARG A 94 14.25 -1.21 -4.80
CA ARG A 94 13.36 -0.49 -5.72
C ARG A 94 14.06 0.52 -6.62
N ARG A 95 15.28 0.97 -6.25
CA ARG A 95 16.08 1.88 -7.07
C ARG A 95 16.79 1.18 -8.22
N HIS A 96 17.01 -0.13 -8.11
CA HIS A 96 17.64 -0.94 -9.15
C HIS A 96 16.67 -1.27 -10.30
N ASP A 97 17.21 -1.35 -11.51
CA ASP A 97 16.45 -1.70 -12.72
C ASP A 97 15.86 -3.12 -12.67
N SER A 98 16.45 -4.00 -11.86
CA SER A 98 15.99 -5.39 -11.65
C SER A 98 14.84 -5.53 -10.66
N TRP A 99 14.29 -4.42 -10.12
CA TRP A 99 13.16 -4.45 -9.17
C TRP A 99 11.98 -5.25 -9.72
N LYS A 100 11.52 -6.21 -8.92
CA LYS A 100 10.29 -6.95 -9.18
C LYS A 100 9.27 -6.65 -8.08
N PRO A 101 8.03 -6.31 -8.45
CA PRO A 101 6.96 -6.11 -7.48
C PRO A 101 6.70 -7.37 -6.65
N LEU A 102 6.20 -7.16 -5.44
CA LEU A 102 5.67 -8.25 -4.63
C LEU A 102 4.41 -8.84 -5.27
N ASN A 103 4.24 -10.14 -5.09
CA ASN A 103 3.09 -10.89 -5.61
C ASN A 103 2.10 -11.30 -4.51
N SER A 104 2.50 -11.28 -3.24
CA SER A 104 1.66 -11.64 -2.08
C SER A 104 2.16 -10.98 -0.79
N HIS A 105 1.37 -11.11 0.28
CA HIS A 105 1.68 -10.60 1.62
C HIS A 105 2.62 -11.51 2.43
N ASN A 106 3.01 -12.68 1.90
CA ASN A 106 3.77 -13.69 2.64
C ASN A 106 5.06 -13.14 3.27
N TYR A 107 5.71 -12.17 2.60
CA TYR A 107 6.88 -11.51 3.16
C TYR A 107 6.54 -10.74 4.43
N LEU A 108 5.51 -9.89 4.37
CA LEU A 108 5.06 -9.11 5.52
C LEU A 108 4.61 -10.03 6.67
N LEU A 109 3.89 -11.11 6.36
CA LEU A 109 3.43 -12.05 7.39
C LEU A 109 4.60 -12.66 8.16
N ARG A 110 5.69 -13.02 7.48
CA ARG A 110 6.94 -13.46 8.14
C ARG A 110 7.59 -12.37 8.98
N VAL A 111 7.58 -11.12 8.51
CA VAL A 111 8.09 -9.99 9.30
C VAL A 111 7.26 -9.82 10.57
N ILE A 112 5.93 -9.84 10.47
CA ILE A 112 5.02 -9.76 11.62
C ILE A 112 5.34 -10.84 12.64
N GLU A 113 5.52 -12.09 12.21
CA GLU A 113 5.91 -13.20 13.10
C GLU A 113 7.21 -12.93 13.87
N SER A 114 8.19 -12.27 13.24
CA SER A 114 9.47 -11.91 13.84
C SER A 114 9.47 -10.59 14.63
N THR A 115 8.51 -9.70 14.39
CA THR A 115 8.34 -8.44 15.12
C THR A 115 7.75 -8.74 16.51
N PRO A 116 8.39 -8.32 17.61
CA PRO A 116 7.89 -8.55 18.97
C PRO A 116 6.58 -7.82 19.28
#